data_AF-A0A2G2MBY9-F1
#
_entry.id   AF-A0A2G2MBY9-F1
#
_cell.length_a   1.000
_cell.length_b   1.000
_cell.length_c   1.000
_cell.angle_alpha   90.00
_cell.angle_beta   90.00
_cell.angle_gamma   90.00
#
_symmetry.space_group_name_H-M   'P 1'
#
loop_
_entity.id
_entity.type
_entity.pdbx_description
1 polymer ?
#
loop_
_entity_poly.entity_id
_entity_poly.type
_entity_poly.pdbx_seq_one_letter_code
_entity_poly.pdbx_strand_id
1 'polypeptide(L)'
;MKLSKSYKKSSFACLEDAQKEIVLLEKRELKKIKFHNVDLTIEEKEKTKRGRPAKSSKEVEVDLEYKIRFDIEFDEKEFDQKLKESCLFILCSTDLTLSAEEILREYKTQDSVEKKFKQLKSPQFVNSLFLESVTRVEALAYLMLITLMVLSVAEYVVRRGLKEDDDFIIGPGKIKMKRPTLNAIYQIFYTVQTIRIIAKTETIRRYTKPLEENIKKIFKYLGIHEDALITQCK
;
A
#
# COMPACT_ATOMS: atom_id res chain seq x y z
N MET A 1 0.89 -26.01 -6.93
CA MET A 1 1.87 -26.14 -8.05
C MET A 1 3.29 -26.60 -7.65
N LYS A 2 3.93 -26.12 -6.57
CA LYS A 2 5.28 -26.62 -6.19
C LYS A 2 5.28 -28.07 -5.71
N LEU A 3 4.25 -28.45 -4.95
CA LEU A 3 4.07 -29.80 -4.40
C LEU A 3 3.96 -30.86 -5.50
N SER A 4 3.07 -30.66 -6.49
CA SER A 4 2.90 -31.59 -7.62
C SER A 4 4.19 -31.78 -8.44
N LYS A 5 5.01 -30.72 -8.60
CA LYS A 5 6.32 -30.83 -9.27
C LYS A 5 7.34 -31.65 -8.47
N SER A 6 7.28 -31.63 -7.14
CA SER A 6 8.15 -32.42 -6.27
C SER A 6 7.81 -33.91 -6.37
N TYR A 7 6.52 -34.25 -6.24
CA TYR A 7 6.06 -35.64 -6.28
C TYR A 7 6.08 -36.26 -7.68
N LYS A 8 6.11 -35.45 -8.74
CA LYS A 8 6.35 -35.96 -10.11
C LYS A 8 7.74 -36.61 -10.28
N LYS A 9 8.70 -36.28 -9.41
CA LYS A 9 10.06 -36.87 -9.40
C LYS A 9 10.21 -38.02 -8.41
N SER A 10 9.34 -38.10 -7.41
CA SER A 10 9.34 -39.16 -6.41
C SER A 10 8.65 -40.41 -6.95
N SER A 11 9.15 -41.56 -6.55
CA SER A 11 8.53 -42.84 -6.84
C SER A 11 8.59 -43.77 -5.63
N PHE A 12 7.60 -44.65 -5.53
CA PHE A 12 7.45 -45.59 -4.43
C PHE A 12 7.67 -47.01 -4.93
N ALA A 13 8.26 -47.84 -4.07
CA ALA A 13 8.57 -49.24 -4.38
C ALA A 13 7.35 -50.17 -4.22
N CYS A 14 6.36 -49.78 -3.42
CA CYS A 14 5.11 -50.52 -3.26
C CYS A 14 3.89 -49.60 -3.26
N LEU A 15 2.71 -50.19 -3.48
CA LEU A 15 1.43 -49.52 -3.45
C LEU A 15 1.12 -48.96 -2.04
N GLU A 16 1.41 -49.70 -0.97
CA GLU A 16 1.06 -49.28 0.39
C GLU A 16 1.80 -48.00 0.80
N ASP A 17 3.04 -47.81 0.36
CA ASP A 17 3.82 -46.62 0.65
C ASP A 17 3.28 -45.39 -0.08
N ALA A 18 2.87 -45.56 -1.35
CA ALA A 18 2.20 -44.50 -2.10
C ALA A 18 0.86 -44.10 -1.44
N GLN A 19 0.09 -45.08 -0.97
CA GLN A 19 -1.17 -44.82 -0.25
C GLN A 19 -0.96 -44.09 1.08
N LYS A 20 0.03 -44.49 1.89
CA LYS A 20 0.36 -43.80 3.15
C LYS A 20 0.73 -42.34 2.90
N GLU A 21 1.46 -42.06 1.82
CA GLU A 21 1.87 -40.71 1.48
C GLU A 21 0.69 -39.85 1.02
N ILE A 22 -0.28 -40.40 0.26
CA ILE A 22 -1.54 -39.71 -0.08
C ILE A 22 -2.27 -39.28 1.21
N VAL A 23 -2.39 -40.18 2.19
CA VAL A 23 -3.05 -39.87 3.47
C VAL A 23 -2.31 -38.76 4.24
N LEU A 24 -0.98 -38.72 4.17
CA LEU A 24 -0.19 -37.66 4.78
C LEU A 24 -0.38 -36.31 4.06
N LEU A 25 -0.43 -36.33 2.73
CA LEU A 25 -0.66 -35.16 1.88
C LEU A 25 -2.04 -34.56 2.13
N GLU A 26 -3.08 -35.38 2.19
CA GLU A 26 -4.45 -34.98 2.54
C GLU A 26 -4.51 -34.29 3.90
N LYS A 27 -3.84 -34.85 4.92
CA LYS A 27 -3.90 -34.33 6.29
C LYS A 27 -3.13 -33.04 6.49
N ARG A 28 -1.99 -32.84 5.82
CA ARG A 28 -1.07 -31.72 6.09
C ARG A 28 -1.07 -30.64 5.03
N GLU A 29 -0.92 -31.03 3.78
CA GLU A 29 -0.62 -30.09 2.70
C GLU A 29 -1.87 -29.68 1.94
N LEU A 30 -2.79 -30.62 1.65
CA LEU A 30 -4.04 -30.31 0.96
C LEU A 30 -4.97 -29.40 1.78
N LYS A 31 -4.97 -29.51 3.12
CA LYS A 31 -5.71 -28.58 4.00
C LYS A 31 -5.28 -27.11 3.88
N LYS A 32 -4.06 -26.85 3.41
CA LYS A 32 -3.54 -25.47 3.24
C LYS A 32 -3.96 -24.88 1.89
N ILE A 33 -4.40 -25.73 0.96
CA ILE A 33 -4.85 -25.33 -0.37
C ILE A 33 -6.31 -24.89 -0.23
N LYS A 34 -6.62 -23.68 -0.71
CA LYS A 34 -7.97 -23.13 -0.72
C LYS A 34 -8.47 -23.03 -2.15
N PHE A 35 -9.77 -23.20 -2.37
CA PHE A 35 -10.43 -23.01 -3.66
C PHE A 35 -9.91 -23.92 -4.78
N HIS A 36 -9.30 -25.05 -4.44
CA HIS A 36 -8.88 -26.03 -5.43
C HIS A 36 -9.29 -27.42 -4.96
N ASN A 37 -9.93 -28.16 -5.84
CA ASN A 37 -10.17 -29.58 -5.68
C ASN A 37 -8.92 -30.31 -6.17
N VAL A 38 -8.38 -31.19 -5.33
CA VAL A 38 -7.15 -31.93 -5.63
C VAL A 38 -7.43 -33.41 -5.50
N ASP A 39 -7.47 -34.08 -6.64
CA ASP A 39 -7.61 -35.53 -6.71
C ASP A 39 -6.22 -36.17 -6.85
N LEU A 40 -5.96 -37.16 -5.99
CA LEU A 40 -4.71 -37.91 -5.97
C LEU A 40 -4.96 -39.31 -6.51
N THR A 41 -4.26 -39.67 -7.58
CA THR A 41 -4.33 -41.02 -8.19
C THR A 41 -2.95 -41.66 -8.19
N ILE A 42 -2.89 -42.98 -8.13
CA ILE A 42 -1.63 -43.74 -8.20
C ILE A 42 -1.53 -44.31 -9.62
N GLU A 43 -0.46 -43.97 -10.33
CA GLU A 43 -0.09 -44.58 -11.60
C GLU A 43 0.98 -45.66 -11.39
N GLU A 44 0.72 -46.85 -11.91
CA GLU A 44 1.69 -47.94 -11.98
C GLU A 44 2.53 -47.82 -13.26
N LYS A 45 3.85 -47.94 -13.11
CA LYS A 45 4.79 -47.96 -14.24
C LYS A 45 5.82 -49.05 -14.07
N GLU A 46 6.07 -49.79 -15.15
CA GLU A 46 7.17 -50.75 -15.19
C GLU A 46 8.52 -50.02 -15.15
N LYS A 47 9.44 -50.47 -14.29
CA LYS A 47 10.81 -49.95 -14.29
C LYS A 47 11.54 -50.44 -15.53
N THR A 48 11.90 -49.49 -16.40
CA THR A 48 12.88 -49.75 -17.45
C THR A 48 14.26 -49.95 -16.83
N LYS A 49 14.81 -51.16 -16.89
CA LYS A 49 16.19 -51.42 -16.43
C LYS A 49 17.18 -50.60 -17.26
N ARG A 50 18.11 -49.92 -16.60
CA ARG A 50 19.22 -49.21 -17.27
C ARG A 50 20.25 -50.24 -17.77
N GLY A 51 20.38 -50.38 -19.09
CA GLY A 51 21.39 -51.24 -19.73
C GLY A 51 20.96 -51.79 -21.09
N ARG A 52 21.88 -52.43 -21.82
CA ARG A 52 21.61 -53.12 -23.10
C ARG A 52 20.67 -54.32 -22.87
N PRO A 53 19.63 -54.53 -23.70
CA PRO A 53 18.71 -55.66 -23.51
C PRO A 53 19.46 -56.99 -23.49
N ALA A 54 19.18 -57.84 -22.50
CA ALA A 54 19.82 -59.14 -22.36
C ALA A 54 19.36 -60.09 -23.48
N LYS A 55 20.33 -60.72 -24.14
CA LYS A 55 20.12 -61.65 -25.26
C LYS A 55 19.82 -63.07 -24.74
N SER A 56 18.82 -63.24 -23.89
CA SER A 56 18.08 -64.51 -23.69
C SER A 56 16.96 -64.31 -22.67
N SER A 57 15.79 -64.79 -23.04
CA SER A 57 14.55 -64.80 -22.28
C SER A 57 14.62 -65.79 -21.12
N LYS A 58 14.79 -65.26 -19.90
CA LYS A 58 14.17 -65.82 -18.70
C LYS A 58 13.22 -64.76 -18.19
N GLU A 59 11.98 -65.16 -17.86
CA GLU A 59 10.92 -64.28 -17.35
C GLU A 59 11.51 -63.29 -16.35
N VAL A 60 11.63 -62.04 -16.79
CA VAL A 60 12.19 -60.98 -15.97
C VAL A 60 11.03 -60.51 -15.11
N GLU A 61 11.07 -60.79 -13.81
CA GLU A 61 10.18 -60.13 -12.85
C GLU A 61 10.22 -58.62 -13.12
N VAL A 62 9.06 -58.10 -13.52
CA VAL A 62 8.88 -56.70 -13.88
C VAL A 62 8.82 -55.94 -12.56
N ASP A 63 9.89 -55.23 -12.22
CA ASP A 63 9.86 -54.32 -11.07
C ASP A 63 8.85 -53.20 -11.36
N LEU A 64 7.80 -53.12 -10.55
CA LEU A 64 6.79 -52.06 -10.63
C LEU A 64 7.24 -50.83 -9.83
N GLU A 65 6.91 -49.65 -10.33
CA GLU A 65 7.12 -48.36 -9.70
C GLU A 65 5.80 -47.59 -9.63
N TYR A 66 5.48 -47.07 -8.45
CA TYR A 66 4.23 -46.35 -8.20
C TYR A 66 4.49 -44.85 -8.11
N LYS A 67 3.69 -44.03 -8.81
CA LYS A 67 3.78 -42.56 -8.77
C LYS A 67 2.45 -41.92 -8.44
N ILE A 68 2.48 -40.89 -7.61
CA ILE A 68 1.28 -40.11 -7.28
C ILE A 68 1.09 -39.03 -8.35
N ARG A 69 -0.05 -39.09 -9.03
CA ARG A 69 -0.52 -38.06 -9.95
C ARG A 69 -1.51 -37.15 -9.21
N PHE A 70 -1.33 -35.86 -9.43
CA PHE A 70 -2.19 -34.82 -8.92
C PHE A 70 -3.05 -34.34 -10.09
N ASP A 71 -4.36 -34.47 -9.96
CA ASP A 71 -5.31 -33.69 -10.73
C ASP A 71 -5.74 -32.51 -9.87
N ILE A 72 -5.67 -31.29 -10.43
CA ILE A 72 -5.91 -30.06 -9.66
C ILE A 72 -6.84 -29.20 -10.49
N GLU A 73 -8.05 -29.02 -9.98
CA GLU A 73 -9.06 -28.16 -10.56
C GLU A 73 -9.32 -26.96 -9.64
N PHE A 74 -9.44 -25.77 -10.21
CA PHE A 74 -9.77 -24.57 -9.46
C PHE A 74 -11.29 -24.49 -9.28
N ASP A 75 -11.76 -24.35 -8.04
CA ASP A 75 -13.18 -24.17 -7.75
C ASP A 75 -13.55 -22.68 -7.85
N GLU A 76 -13.88 -22.25 -9.07
CA GLU A 76 -14.31 -20.88 -9.35
C GLU A 76 -15.54 -20.48 -8.52
N LYS A 77 -16.46 -21.40 -8.23
CA LYS A 77 -17.70 -21.12 -7.52
C LYS A 77 -17.43 -20.81 -6.05
N GLU A 78 -16.63 -21.64 -5.38
CA GLU A 78 -16.23 -21.42 -3.99
C GLU A 78 -15.44 -20.11 -3.86
N PHE A 79 -14.52 -19.85 -4.80
CA PHE A 79 -13.75 -18.62 -4.83
C PHE A 79 -14.64 -17.39 -4.99
N ASP A 80 -15.54 -17.37 -5.98
CA ASP A 80 -16.41 -16.23 -6.24
C ASP A 80 -17.36 -15.95 -5.09
N GLN A 81 -17.89 -16.99 -4.45
CA GLN A 81 -18.71 -16.83 -3.26
C GLN A 81 -17.91 -16.20 -2.12
N LYS A 82 -16.71 -16.71 -1.83
CA LYS A 82 -15.85 -16.17 -0.77
C LYS A 82 -15.34 -14.77 -1.08
N LEU A 83 -15.12 -14.45 -2.36
CA LEU A 83 -14.78 -13.12 -2.82
C LEU A 83 -15.94 -12.15 -2.56
N LYS A 84 -17.18 -12.51 -2.94
CA LYS A 84 -18.38 -11.71 -2.67
C LYS A 84 -18.56 -11.45 -1.18
N GLU A 85 -18.42 -12.49 -0.34
CA GLU A 85 -18.48 -12.36 1.12
C GLU A 85 -17.39 -11.41 1.64
N SER A 86 -16.16 -11.52 1.13
CA SER A 86 -15.02 -10.71 1.57
C SER A 86 -15.07 -9.26 1.05
N CYS A 87 -15.79 -9.01 -0.04
CA CYS A 87 -15.96 -7.67 -0.63
C CYS A 87 -17.22 -6.95 -0.16
N LEU A 88 -18.05 -7.58 0.67
CA LEU A 88 -19.24 -6.97 1.24
C LEU A 88 -18.86 -6.14 2.48
N PHE A 89 -19.26 -4.87 2.48
CA PHE A 89 -19.21 -4.01 3.66
C PHE A 89 -20.50 -3.23 3.78
N ILE A 90 -20.91 -2.95 5.02
CA ILE A 90 -22.20 -2.32 5.31
C ILE A 90 -21.96 -0.86 5.65
N LEU A 91 -22.68 0.04 4.97
CA LEU A 91 -22.79 1.45 5.34
C LEU A 91 -24.17 1.70 5.92
N CYS A 92 -24.21 2.28 7.12
CA CYS A 92 -25.46 2.63 7.81
C CYS A 92 -25.47 4.14 8.07
N SER A 93 -26.62 4.76 7.91
CA SER A 93 -26.87 6.16 8.28
C SER A 93 -28.14 6.24 9.11
N THR A 94 -28.17 7.13 10.10
CA THR A 94 -29.40 7.48 10.83
C THR A 94 -30.27 8.46 10.04
N ASP A 95 -29.72 9.09 9.00
CA ASP A 95 -30.45 9.96 8.08
C ASP A 95 -31.08 9.14 6.96
N LEU A 96 -32.41 9.09 6.95
CA LEU A 96 -33.21 8.32 5.99
C LEU A 96 -33.44 9.06 4.67
N THR A 97 -33.02 10.33 4.56
CA THR A 97 -33.20 11.14 3.35
C THR A 97 -32.09 10.94 2.33
N LEU A 98 -30.93 10.42 2.77
CA LEU A 98 -29.77 10.20 1.92
C LEU A 98 -29.96 8.99 1.00
N SER A 99 -29.64 9.17 -0.28
CA SER A 99 -29.55 8.09 -1.23
C SER A 99 -28.32 7.20 -0.96
N ALA A 100 -28.33 5.98 -1.48
CA ALA A 100 -27.19 5.08 -1.40
C ALA A 100 -25.92 5.66 -2.06
N GLU A 101 -26.06 6.45 -3.13
CA GLU A 101 -24.91 7.12 -3.76
C GLU A 101 -24.30 8.16 -2.83
N GLU A 102 -25.12 8.97 -2.16
CA GLU A 102 -24.66 10.00 -1.23
C GLU A 102 -23.94 9.38 -0.03
N ILE A 103 -24.51 8.32 0.56
CA ILE A 103 -23.87 7.58 1.66
C ILE A 103 -22.50 7.04 1.22
N LEU A 104 -22.42 6.44 0.03
CA LEU A 104 -21.16 5.90 -0.49
C LEU A 104 -20.16 7.02 -0.78
N ARG A 105 -20.60 8.14 -1.35
CA ARG A 105 -19.77 9.30 -1.66
C ARG A 105 -19.16 9.89 -0.39
N GLU A 106 -19.97 10.11 0.64
CA GLU A 106 -19.52 10.60 1.94
C GLU A 106 -18.53 9.64 2.58
N TYR A 107 -18.82 8.34 2.59
CA TYR A 107 -17.88 7.32 3.07
C TYR A 107 -16.53 7.39 2.35
N LYS A 108 -16.52 7.56 1.02
CA LYS A 108 -15.28 7.69 0.24
C LYS A 108 -14.50 8.97 0.55
N THR A 109 -15.12 10.01 1.12
CA THR A 109 -14.36 11.20 1.55
C THR A 109 -13.53 10.96 2.80
N GLN A 110 -13.89 9.97 3.65
CA GLN A 110 -13.17 9.66 4.88
C GLN A 110 -11.70 9.27 4.62
N ASP A 111 -11.42 8.56 3.53
CA ASP A 111 -10.05 8.21 3.10
C ASP A 111 -9.16 9.46 2.91
N SER A 112 -9.74 10.59 2.49
CA SER A 112 -8.99 11.85 2.35
C SER A 112 -8.56 12.40 3.72
N VAL A 113 -9.36 12.20 4.76
CA VAL A 113 -9.03 12.56 6.14
C VAL A 113 -7.94 11.64 6.68
N GLU A 114 -8.08 10.33 6.48
CA GLU A 114 -7.09 9.35 6.94
C GLU A 114 -5.71 9.56 6.31
N LYS A 115 -5.65 9.83 5.00
CA LYS A 115 -4.40 10.14 4.29
C LYS A 115 -3.69 11.37 4.87
N LYS A 116 -4.44 12.36 5.32
CA LYS A 116 -3.91 13.55 5.99
C LYS A 116 -3.32 13.21 7.37
N PHE A 117 -4.01 12.39 8.16
CA PHE A 117 -3.48 11.90 9.44
C PHE A 117 -2.25 11.01 9.27
N LYS A 118 -2.17 10.22 8.21
CA LYS A 118 -1.02 9.35 7.92
C LYS A 118 0.28 10.14 7.75
N GLN A 119 0.22 11.34 7.15
CA GLN A 119 1.40 12.21 7.02
C GLN A 119 1.91 12.67 8.39
N LEU A 120 0.99 13.07 9.27
CA LEU A 120 1.27 13.54 10.62
C LEU A 120 1.82 12.44 11.54
N LYS A 121 1.30 11.22 11.36
CA LYS A 121 1.71 10.00 12.08
C LYS A 121 2.89 9.29 11.41
N SER A 122 3.57 9.93 10.45
CA SER A 122 4.74 9.36 9.78
C SER A 122 5.76 8.90 10.83
N PRO A 123 6.23 7.64 10.78
CA PRO A 123 7.24 7.14 11.71
C PRO A 123 8.53 7.99 11.68
N GLN A 124 8.90 8.54 10.52
CA GLN A 124 10.06 9.41 10.37
C GLN A 124 9.93 10.70 11.20
N PHE A 125 8.72 11.25 11.30
CA PHE A 125 8.45 12.45 12.09
C PHE A 125 8.28 12.12 13.58
N VAL A 126 7.44 11.14 13.90
CA VAL A 126 7.12 10.79 15.30
C VAL A 126 8.32 10.18 16.02
N ASN A 127 9.10 9.30 15.38
CA ASN A 127 10.25 8.66 16.03
C ASN A 127 11.42 9.63 16.29
N SER A 128 11.43 10.80 15.62
CA SER A 128 12.42 11.85 15.88
C SER A 128 12.10 12.67 17.14
N LEU A 129 10.86 12.58 17.64
CA LEU A 129 10.38 13.29 18.81
C LEU A 129 10.45 12.35 20.02
N PHE A 130 11.58 12.39 20.73
CA PHE A 130 11.77 11.62 21.97
C PHE A 130 10.89 12.18 23.09
N LEU A 131 9.67 11.65 23.22
CA LEU A 131 8.72 12.03 24.27
C LEU A 131 8.67 10.97 25.38
N GLU A 132 9.18 11.32 26.55
CA GLU A 132 9.28 10.40 27.69
C GLU A 132 8.02 10.38 28.59
N SER A 133 7.17 11.41 28.54
CA SER A 133 5.98 11.53 29.39
C SER A 133 4.68 11.53 28.58
N VAL A 134 3.64 10.91 29.14
CA VAL A 134 2.28 10.87 28.54
C VAL A 134 1.74 12.28 28.27
N THR A 135 1.97 13.22 29.19
CA THR A 135 1.56 14.63 29.06
C THR A 135 2.18 15.31 27.83
N ARG A 136 3.44 15.02 27.50
CA ARG A 136 4.09 15.57 26.31
C ARG A 136 3.54 14.95 25.03
N VAL A 137 3.18 13.66 25.06
CA VAL A 137 2.53 12.97 23.93
C VAL A 137 1.17 13.60 23.64
N GLU A 138 0.38 13.87 24.67
CA GLU A 138 -0.92 14.55 24.53
C GLU A 138 -0.76 15.98 23.97
N ALA A 139 0.15 16.77 24.53
CA ALA A 139 0.41 18.12 24.05
C ALA A 139 0.85 18.13 22.57
N LEU A 140 1.73 17.19 22.19
CA LEU A 140 2.15 17.03 20.79
C LEU A 140 0.96 16.64 19.90
N ALA A 141 0.07 15.75 20.36
CA ALA A 141 -1.11 15.37 19.60
C ALA A 141 -2.02 16.56 19.30
N TYR A 142 -2.26 17.44 20.28
CA TYR A 142 -3.03 18.67 20.08
C TYR A 142 -2.33 19.63 19.10
N LEU A 143 -1.02 19.84 19.25
CA LEU A 143 -0.25 20.70 18.34
C LEU A 143 -0.30 20.19 16.91
N MET A 144 -0.15 18.86 16.74
CA MET A 144 -0.29 18.18 15.46
C MET A 144 -1.67 18.42 14.85
N LEU A 145 -2.76 18.22 15.61
CA LEU A 145 -4.13 18.47 15.15
C LEU A 145 -4.36 19.92 14.69
N ILE A 146 -3.92 20.90 15.48
CA ILE A 146 -4.03 22.33 15.14
C ILE A 146 -3.24 22.62 13.86
N THR A 147 -2.02 22.10 13.76
CA THR A 147 -1.19 22.26 12.57
C THR A 147 -1.88 21.67 11.33
N LEU A 148 -2.45 20.46 11.44
CA LEU A 148 -3.16 19.82 10.34
C LEU A 148 -4.39 20.62 9.89
N MET A 149 -5.11 21.22 10.85
CA MET A 149 -6.25 22.09 10.58
C MET A 149 -5.82 23.32 9.79
N VAL A 150 -4.82 24.07 10.27
CA VAL A 150 -4.30 25.27 9.60
C VAL A 150 -3.81 24.94 8.19
N LEU A 151 -3.03 23.86 8.06
CA LEU A 151 -2.49 23.43 6.77
C LEU A 151 -3.59 22.95 5.80
N SER A 152 -4.66 22.31 6.31
CA SER A 152 -5.80 21.91 5.48
C SER A 152 -6.57 23.12 4.95
N VAL A 153 -6.71 24.17 5.76
CA VAL A 153 -7.29 25.45 5.32
C VAL A 153 -6.40 26.10 4.26
N ALA A 154 -5.09 26.14 4.46
CA ALA A 154 -4.16 26.67 3.47
C ALA A 154 -4.24 25.92 2.12
N GLU A 155 -4.26 24.58 2.15
CA GLU A 155 -4.46 23.74 0.95
C GLU A 155 -5.79 24.06 0.25
N TYR A 156 -6.88 24.20 1.02
CA TYR A 156 -8.19 24.54 0.50
C TYR A 156 -8.20 25.91 -0.18
N VAL A 157 -7.66 26.94 0.48
CA VAL A 157 -7.62 28.31 -0.03
C VAL A 157 -6.80 28.41 -1.31
N VAL A 158 -5.61 27.79 -1.36
CA VAL A 158 -4.77 27.76 -2.57
C VAL A 158 -5.48 27.06 -3.71
N ARG A 159 -6.09 25.89 -3.46
CA ARG A 159 -6.84 25.16 -4.50
C ARG A 159 -8.05 25.93 -5.01
N ARG A 160 -8.75 26.64 -4.12
CA ARG A 160 -9.90 27.46 -4.49
C ARG A 160 -9.45 28.61 -5.39
N GLY A 161 -8.43 29.36 -4.98
CA GLY A 161 -7.90 30.47 -5.77
C GLY A 161 -7.38 30.05 -7.14
N LEU A 162 -6.64 28.93 -7.22
CA LEU A 162 -6.21 28.37 -8.50
C LEU A 162 -7.37 27.96 -9.40
N LYS A 163 -8.45 27.44 -8.83
CA LYS A 163 -9.65 27.06 -9.58
C LYS A 163 -10.41 28.29 -10.10
N GLU A 164 -10.54 29.32 -9.27
CA GLU A 164 -11.21 30.59 -9.62
C GLU A 164 -10.47 31.34 -10.73
N ASP A 165 -9.14 31.36 -10.69
CA ASP A 165 -8.29 32.01 -11.68
C ASP A 165 -7.99 31.12 -12.93
N ASP A 166 -8.48 29.88 -12.98
CA ASP A 166 -8.07 28.80 -13.91
C ASP A 166 -6.54 28.66 -14.07
N ASP A 167 -5.82 28.83 -12.97
CA ASP A 167 -4.37 28.89 -12.93
C ASP A 167 -3.74 27.56 -12.46
N PHE A 168 -2.41 27.47 -12.54
CA PHE A 168 -1.62 26.35 -12.05
C PHE A 168 -0.32 26.82 -11.38
N ILE A 169 0.21 25.97 -10.51
CA ILE A 169 1.57 26.10 -9.99
C ILE A 169 2.44 24.95 -10.51
N ILE A 170 3.75 25.17 -10.57
CA ILE A 170 4.72 24.14 -10.90
C ILE A 170 5.20 23.50 -9.60
N GLY A 171 4.79 22.25 -9.38
CA GLY A 171 5.15 21.48 -8.20
C GLY A 171 6.46 20.71 -8.31
N PRO A 172 6.76 19.87 -7.30
CA PRO A 172 7.91 18.97 -7.29
C PRO A 172 7.99 18.15 -8.59
N GLY A 173 9.19 17.99 -9.14
CA GLY A 173 9.38 17.31 -10.43
C GLY A 173 8.96 18.13 -11.65
N LYS A 174 8.74 19.45 -11.49
CA LYS A 174 8.32 20.39 -12.57
C LYS A 174 6.95 20.06 -13.17
N ILE A 175 6.07 19.44 -12.40
CA ILE A 175 4.73 19.04 -12.83
C ILE A 175 3.77 20.22 -12.66
N LYS A 176 2.96 20.52 -13.68
CA LYS A 176 1.88 21.52 -13.57
C LYS A 176 0.73 20.97 -12.72
N MET A 177 0.35 21.68 -11.67
CA MET A 177 -0.67 21.26 -10.73
C MET A 177 -1.76 22.34 -10.61
N LYS A 178 -2.97 22.03 -11.08
CA LYS A 178 -4.19 22.84 -10.82
C LYS A 178 -4.78 22.58 -9.42
N ARG A 179 -4.50 21.40 -8.85
CA ARG A 179 -4.99 20.96 -7.54
C ARG A 179 -3.85 20.42 -6.69
N PRO A 180 -2.88 21.25 -6.29
CA PRO A 180 -1.69 20.80 -5.55
C PRO A 180 -2.08 20.20 -4.19
N THR A 181 -1.31 19.22 -3.71
CA THR A 181 -1.47 18.69 -2.35
C THR A 181 -0.79 19.60 -1.34
N LEU A 182 -1.17 19.48 -0.07
CA LEU A 182 -0.48 20.17 1.02
C LEU A 182 1.04 19.94 0.98
N ASN A 183 1.48 18.70 0.76
CA ASN A 183 2.92 18.39 0.66
C ASN A 183 3.59 19.08 -0.53
N ALA A 184 2.91 19.19 -1.68
CA ALA A 184 3.45 19.93 -2.82
C ALA A 184 3.58 21.44 -2.51
N ILE A 185 2.56 22.03 -1.88
CA ILE A 185 2.59 23.42 -1.41
C ILE A 185 3.76 23.61 -0.43
N TYR A 186 3.88 22.75 0.57
CA TYR A 186 4.97 22.80 1.56
C TYR A 186 6.36 22.69 0.92
N GLN A 187 6.56 21.78 -0.04
CA GLN A 187 7.83 21.64 -0.74
C GLN A 187 8.20 22.87 -1.56
N ILE A 188 7.22 23.55 -2.17
CA ILE A 188 7.43 24.84 -2.84
C ILE A 188 7.81 25.91 -1.81
N PHE A 189 7.16 25.96 -0.65
CA PHE A 189 7.53 26.88 0.43
C PHE A 189 8.93 26.62 0.98
N TYR A 190 9.37 25.36 1.05
CA TYR A 190 10.67 24.99 1.58
C TYR A 190 11.84 25.53 0.76
N THR A 191 11.62 25.97 -0.48
CA THR A 191 12.66 26.61 -1.31
C THR A 191 12.91 28.07 -0.92
N VAL A 192 12.02 28.68 -0.12
CA VAL A 192 12.21 30.05 0.38
C VAL A 192 13.31 30.08 1.42
N GLN A 193 14.41 30.73 1.09
CA GLN A 193 15.57 30.90 1.99
C GLN A 193 15.70 32.36 2.40
N THR A 194 15.69 32.62 3.71
CA THR A 194 15.94 33.94 4.29
C THR A 194 17.30 33.97 4.99
N ILE A 195 17.95 35.13 4.96
CA ILE A 195 19.18 35.42 5.70
C ILE A 195 18.86 36.48 6.73
N ARG A 196 19.33 36.25 7.97
CA ARG A 196 19.27 37.22 9.07
C ARG A 196 20.67 37.75 9.32
N ILE A 197 20.84 39.07 9.20
CA ILE A 197 22.09 39.78 9.46
C ILE A 197 21.91 40.54 10.77
N ILE A 198 22.75 40.23 11.77
CA ILE A 198 22.74 40.90 13.08
C ILE A 198 23.91 41.87 13.09
N ALA A 199 23.61 43.17 12.99
CA ALA A 199 24.56 44.25 13.18
C ALA A 199 24.45 44.82 14.61
N LYS A 200 25.44 45.63 15.03
CA LYS A 200 25.48 46.21 16.38
C LYS A 200 24.23 47.05 16.73
N THR A 201 23.56 47.63 15.74
CA THR A 201 22.44 48.56 15.90
C THR A 201 21.13 48.06 15.29
N GLU A 202 21.15 47.02 14.45
CA GLU A 202 19.96 46.55 13.73
C GLU A 202 20.03 45.06 13.36
N THR A 203 18.87 44.44 13.19
CA THR A 203 18.75 43.05 12.72
C THR A 203 18.00 43.00 11.40
N ILE A 204 18.69 42.96 10.27
CA ILE A 204 18.05 42.93 8.95
C ILE A 204 17.71 41.48 8.56
N ARG A 205 16.53 41.26 7.97
CA ARG A 205 16.20 40.00 7.27
C ARG A 205 15.98 40.29 5.79
N ARG A 206 16.49 39.40 4.92
CA ARG A 206 16.29 39.47 3.46
C ARG A 206 16.13 38.08 2.88
N TYR A 207 15.50 37.98 1.71
CA TYR A 207 15.53 36.76 0.93
C TYR A 207 16.91 36.56 0.30
N THR A 208 17.38 35.31 0.26
CA THR A 208 18.65 34.95 -0.40
C THR A 208 18.57 35.14 -1.91
N LYS A 209 17.38 34.89 -2.47
CA LYS A 209 17.02 35.06 -3.87
C LYS A 209 15.63 35.70 -3.96
N PRO A 210 15.28 36.39 -5.05
CA PRO A 210 13.91 36.84 -5.27
C PRO A 210 12.93 35.66 -5.19
N LEU A 211 11.72 35.92 -4.67
CA LEU A 211 10.67 34.90 -4.61
C LEU A 211 10.29 34.45 -6.02
N GLU A 212 10.26 33.13 -6.22
CA GLU A 212 9.80 32.53 -7.46
C GLU A 212 8.30 32.78 -7.67
N GLU A 213 7.86 32.79 -8.93
CA GLU A 213 6.47 33.06 -9.31
C GLU A 213 5.48 32.12 -8.62
N ASN A 214 5.82 30.83 -8.47
CA ASN A 214 4.96 29.87 -7.77
C ASN A 214 4.71 30.29 -6.30
N ILE A 215 5.73 30.82 -5.63
CA ILE A 215 5.66 31.23 -4.24
C ILE A 215 4.81 32.49 -4.12
N LYS A 216 5.01 33.46 -5.03
CA LYS A 216 4.20 34.68 -5.11
C LYS A 216 2.72 34.37 -5.32
N LYS A 217 2.39 33.44 -6.23
CA LYS A 217 1.01 32.97 -6.43
C LYS A 217 0.42 32.38 -5.16
N ILE A 218 1.17 31.51 -4.48
CA ILE A 218 0.71 30.90 -3.23
C ILE A 218 0.49 31.98 -2.15
N PHE A 219 1.40 32.94 -2.03
CA PHE A 219 1.27 34.07 -1.09
C PHE A 219 0.03 34.91 -1.41
N LYS A 220 -0.20 35.24 -2.68
CA LYS A 220 -1.41 35.94 -3.17
C LYS A 220 -2.67 35.23 -2.69
N TYR A 221 -2.79 33.92 -2.94
CA TYR A 221 -3.99 33.17 -2.54
C TYR A 221 -4.17 33.06 -1.03
N LEU A 222 -3.08 32.94 -0.28
CA LEU A 222 -3.11 32.89 1.18
C LEU A 222 -3.30 34.27 1.83
N GLY A 223 -3.30 35.36 1.05
CA GLY A 223 -3.36 36.73 1.58
C GLY A 223 -2.10 37.15 2.35
N ILE A 224 -0.95 36.54 2.04
CA ILE A 224 0.34 36.82 2.68
C ILE A 224 1.10 37.84 1.83
N HIS A 225 1.60 38.90 2.45
CA HIS A 225 2.43 39.89 1.76
C HIS A 225 3.78 39.29 1.35
N GLU A 226 4.34 39.69 0.20
CA GLU A 226 5.64 39.17 -0.27
C GLU A 226 6.78 39.41 0.72
N ASP A 227 6.69 40.47 1.53
CA ASP A 227 7.71 40.79 2.54
C ASP A 227 7.48 40.12 3.91
N ALA A 228 6.41 39.34 4.07
CA ALA A 228 5.99 38.83 5.39
C ALA A 228 7.08 38.03 6.13
N LEU A 229 8.01 37.40 5.42
CA LEU A 229 9.10 36.61 6.03
C LEU A 229 10.38 37.42 6.30
N ILE A 230 10.46 38.65 5.80
CA ILE A 230 11.62 39.54 5.93
C ILE A 230 11.31 40.81 6.74
N THR A 231 10.03 41.13 6.97
CA THR A 231 9.62 42.20 7.87
C THR A 231 10.04 41.86 9.30
N GLN A 232 10.73 42.77 9.98
CA GLN A 232 10.96 42.65 11.41
C GLN A 232 9.61 42.78 12.12
N CYS A 233 9.18 41.77 12.89
CA CYS A 233 8.17 42.02 13.90
C CYS A 233 8.75 43.03 14.89
N LYS A 234 8.09 44.20 15.01
CA LYS A 234 8.33 45.13 16.10
C LYS A 234 7.91 44.51 17.43
#